data_AF-A0A127FCI2-F1
#
_entry.id   AF-A0A127FCI2-F1
#
_cell.length_a   1.000
_cell.length_b   1.000
_cell.length_c   1.000
_cell.angle_alpha   90.00
_cell.angle_beta   90.00
_cell.angle_gamma   90.00
#
_symmetry.space_group_name_H-M   'P 1'
#
loop_
_entity.id
_entity.type
_entity.pdbx_description
1 polymer ?
#
loop_
_entity_poly.entity_id
_entity_poly.type
_entity_poly.pdbx_seq_one_letter_code
_entity_poly.pdbx_strand_id
1 'polypeptide(L)'
;MSAATMLVDAAGKAQWYALMTRSVGAQIRGGETAALIRFSTDPVAGHGDDFQVLLAFDWQNLERFASEIPLSANSLVIGDLDHGAAPEVIAATGARYVGLPLKQLARTIPGGRPNMVGMGVVAGLIGLPLEPLYSVLENFFADKGDKILAVSKQTVAVGYEAAAALGDEYRLPPAHTPSSGKRWSISGNQATGLGALRGGIRFVAAYPITPATEVLEWMAGALPGVGGALVQVEDELAAINQIVGASYGGTPALTATAGPGLSLMIESLGLAVAAEVPLVVVDVMRGGPSTGIPAKSEQADLNIAIYGLHGDAPHLVLAPNSVTDCIFTTQWATHLSETLQAPAIVLSDQYLGQTKAVLDRPPDIVFPTRRELASEPADGRKYLRYADTPSGVSPMATPGMPGCQYTADGLEHDQSGAPSSRAEDHLAQMNKRARKLADHDYGDYWADLDGEGDLAIVTWGSSTGAVREAASRWRKEGGKVRVLSVRLLAPVQPEKFQQALAGVSRILVVEQSHGAQFYRYLRAYYDLPQQTRILHQPGPLPFRPHQICEQLSSWRAT
;
A
#
# COMPACT_ATOMS: atom_id res chain seq x y z
N MET A 1 -15.19 -1.49 14.07
CA MET A 1 -13.91 -0.82 13.73
C MET A 1 -13.07 -0.42 14.93
N SER A 2 -13.45 0.54 15.79
CA SER A 2 -12.56 1.02 16.88
C SER A 2 -12.06 -0.08 17.83
N ALA A 3 -12.92 -1.00 18.24
CA ALA A 3 -12.55 -2.15 19.07
C ALA A 3 -11.50 -3.06 18.38
N ALA A 4 -11.66 -3.30 17.08
CA ALA A 4 -10.69 -4.07 16.29
C ALA A 4 -9.34 -3.37 16.20
N THR A 5 -9.31 -2.05 15.95
CA THR A 5 -8.07 -1.27 15.97
C THR A 5 -7.35 -1.36 17.31
N MET A 6 -8.09 -1.28 18.43
CA MET A 6 -7.50 -1.40 19.77
C MET A 6 -6.95 -2.81 20.03
N LEU A 7 -7.61 -3.87 19.54
CA LEU A 7 -7.08 -5.24 19.61
C LEU A 7 -5.76 -5.39 18.86
N VAL A 8 -5.67 -4.83 17.66
CA VAL A 8 -4.44 -4.82 16.84
C VAL A 8 -3.32 -4.10 17.58
N ASP A 9 -3.59 -2.91 18.12
CA ASP A 9 -2.60 -2.14 18.89
C ASP A 9 -2.18 -2.88 20.18
N ALA A 10 -3.10 -3.59 20.83
CA ALA A 10 -2.82 -4.38 22.02
C ALA A 10 -1.95 -5.61 21.69
N ALA A 11 -2.16 -6.25 20.54
CA ALA A 11 -1.30 -7.33 20.06
C ALA A 11 0.16 -6.86 19.92
N GLY A 12 0.39 -5.65 19.41
CA GLY A 12 1.74 -5.08 19.35
C GLY A 12 2.37 -4.83 20.71
N LYS A 13 1.59 -4.38 21.70
CA LYS A 13 2.05 -4.27 23.10
C LYS A 13 2.38 -5.64 23.71
N ALA A 14 1.70 -6.70 23.27
CA ALA A 14 1.97 -8.08 23.65
C ALA A 14 3.09 -8.75 22.82
N GLN A 15 3.81 -7.99 21.98
CA GLN A 15 4.86 -8.53 21.10
C GLN A 15 4.35 -9.57 20.10
N TRP A 16 3.09 -9.47 19.68
CA TRP A 16 2.52 -10.23 18.56
C TRP A 16 2.51 -9.40 17.28
N TYR A 17 2.45 -10.09 16.14
CA TYR A 17 2.17 -9.49 14.86
C TYR A 17 0.67 -9.52 14.65
N ALA A 18 0.16 -8.50 13.98
CA ALA A 18 -1.24 -8.41 13.64
C ALA A 18 -1.39 -7.68 12.32
N LEU A 19 -2.38 -8.08 11.54
CA LEU A 19 -2.74 -7.42 10.31
C LEU A 19 -4.25 -7.26 10.28
N MET A 20 -4.73 -6.05 10.01
CA MET A 20 -6.16 -5.75 9.92
C MET A 20 -6.48 -5.08 8.60
N THR A 21 -7.44 -5.66 7.88
CA THR A 21 -8.16 -4.99 6.80
C THR A 21 -9.61 -4.75 7.22
N ARG A 22 -10.37 -4.08 6.36
CA ARG A 22 -11.76 -3.75 6.61
C ARG A 22 -12.60 -3.98 5.36
N SER A 23 -13.82 -4.46 5.58
CA SER A 23 -14.88 -4.48 4.58
C SER A 23 -15.95 -3.51 5.05
N VAL A 24 -16.28 -2.54 4.21
CA VAL A 24 -17.32 -1.54 4.49
C VAL A 24 -18.31 -1.53 3.33
N GLY A 25 -19.60 -1.41 3.65
CA GLY A 25 -20.62 -1.15 2.66
C GLY A 25 -20.46 0.24 2.00
N ALA A 26 -21.26 0.53 0.98
CA ALA A 26 -21.19 1.79 0.25
C ALA A 26 -21.70 3.02 1.06
N GLN A 27 -22.25 2.81 2.25
CA GLN A 27 -22.92 3.83 3.05
C GLN A 27 -21.95 4.54 4.01
N ILE A 28 -22.05 5.87 4.12
CA ILE A 28 -21.22 6.67 5.05
C ILE A 28 -21.69 6.53 6.51
N ARG A 29 -23.00 6.40 6.74
CA ARG A 29 -23.59 6.20 8.08
C ARG A 29 -24.51 4.99 8.06
N GLY A 30 -24.34 4.13 9.06
CA GLY A 30 -25.02 2.85 9.10
C GLY A 30 -24.45 1.88 8.07
N GLY A 31 -25.00 0.67 8.03
CA GLY A 31 -24.58 -0.37 7.11
C GLY A 31 -23.56 -1.34 7.70
N GLU A 32 -23.28 -2.36 6.90
CA GLU A 32 -22.40 -3.47 7.23
C GLU A 32 -20.93 -3.03 7.29
N THR A 33 -20.25 -3.43 8.36
CA THR A 33 -18.80 -3.27 8.48
C THR A 33 -18.20 -4.52 9.12
N ALA A 34 -17.08 -4.98 8.59
CA ALA A 34 -16.29 -6.06 9.14
C ALA A 34 -14.84 -5.61 9.29
N ALA A 35 -14.24 -5.94 10.44
CA ALA A 35 -12.80 -5.87 10.62
C ALA A 35 -12.25 -7.28 10.48
N LEU A 36 -11.33 -7.48 9.54
CA LEU A 36 -10.72 -8.77 9.28
C LEU A 36 -9.32 -8.73 9.85
N ILE A 37 -9.05 -9.53 10.87
CA ILE A 37 -7.80 -9.46 11.63
C ILE A 37 -7.12 -10.83 11.61
N ARG A 38 -5.83 -10.83 11.30
CA ARG A 38 -4.94 -11.97 11.51
C ARG A 38 -3.98 -11.62 12.65
N PHE A 39 -3.93 -12.46 13.67
CA PHE A 39 -2.93 -12.40 14.73
C PHE A 39 -1.90 -13.52 14.53
N SER A 40 -0.64 -13.27 14.88
CA SER A 40 0.44 -14.23 14.69
C SER A 40 1.60 -13.96 15.64
N THR A 41 2.33 -15.01 16.03
CA THR A 41 3.62 -14.87 16.74
C THR A 41 4.79 -14.63 15.79
N ASP A 42 4.61 -14.92 14.49
CA ASP A 42 5.56 -14.69 13.41
C ASP A 42 5.09 -13.55 12.47
N PRO A 43 5.99 -12.89 11.73
CA PRO A 43 5.61 -11.86 10.76
C PRO A 43 4.56 -12.36 9.76
N VAL A 44 3.54 -11.54 9.51
CA VAL A 44 2.47 -11.82 8.53
C VAL A 44 2.32 -10.66 7.55
N ALA A 45 2.12 -10.98 6.27
CA ALA A 45 2.04 -10.01 5.18
C ALA A 45 0.67 -9.97 4.49
N GLY A 46 -0.29 -10.77 4.93
CA GLY A 46 -1.66 -10.79 4.40
C GLY A 46 -2.57 -11.74 5.18
N HIS A 47 -3.80 -11.90 4.70
CA HIS A 47 -4.74 -12.90 5.22
C HIS A 47 -4.41 -14.31 4.73
N GLY A 48 -4.84 -15.30 5.51
CA GLY A 48 -4.76 -16.72 5.14
C GLY A 48 -5.87 -17.14 4.19
N ASP A 49 -6.19 -18.44 4.17
CA ASP A 49 -7.21 -19.01 3.28
C ASP A 49 -8.63 -18.85 3.82
N ASP A 50 -8.77 -18.97 5.13
CA ASP A 50 -10.00 -18.83 5.88
C ASP A 50 -9.82 -18.03 7.18
N PHE A 51 -10.93 -17.61 7.78
CA PHE A 51 -10.97 -17.04 9.12
C PHE A 51 -11.32 -18.12 10.13
N GLN A 52 -10.51 -18.22 11.19
CA GLN A 52 -10.74 -19.20 12.25
C GLN A 52 -11.88 -18.78 13.20
N VAL A 53 -12.13 -17.48 13.34
CA VAL A 53 -13.16 -16.95 14.26
C VAL A 53 -13.94 -15.81 13.59
N LEU A 54 -15.26 -15.88 13.68
CA LEU A 54 -16.17 -14.78 13.35
C LEU A 54 -16.94 -14.36 14.60
N LEU A 55 -16.76 -13.12 15.05
CA LEU A 55 -17.59 -12.50 16.09
C LEU A 55 -18.60 -11.56 15.44
N ALA A 56 -19.88 -11.93 15.47
CA ALA A 56 -20.99 -11.17 14.93
C ALA A 56 -21.80 -10.51 16.06
N PHE A 57 -21.87 -9.18 16.06
CA PHE A 57 -22.73 -8.42 16.98
C PHE A 57 -24.21 -8.47 16.57
N ASP A 58 -24.45 -8.64 15.27
CA ASP A 58 -25.72 -8.87 14.63
C ASP A 58 -25.47 -9.54 13.26
N TRP A 59 -26.53 -9.98 12.59
CA TRP A 59 -26.46 -10.67 11.29
C TRP A 59 -26.71 -9.76 10.09
N GLN A 60 -26.89 -8.45 10.30
CA GLN A 60 -27.45 -7.57 9.26
C GLN A 60 -26.51 -7.49 8.04
N ASN A 61 -27.05 -7.89 6.89
CA ASN A 61 -26.37 -7.89 5.59
C ASN A 61 -25.03 -8.65 5.57
N LEU A 62 -24.82 -9.60 6.48
CA LEU A 62 -23.57 -10.35 6.58
C LEU A 62 -23.25 -11.11 5.28
N GLU A 63 -24.27 -11.57 4.57
CA GLU A 63 -24.15 -12.24 3.27
C GLU A 63 -23.38 -11.41 2.23
N ARG A 64 -23.38 -10.08 2.35
CA ARG A 64 -22.62 -9.18 1.46
C ARG A 64 -21.11 -9.34 1.59
N PHE A 65 -20.63 -9.81 2.74
CA PHE A 65 -19.21 -10.06 3.01
C PHE A 65 -18.85 -11.53 3.03
N ALA A 66 -19.78 -12.45 2.75
CA ALA A 66 -19.53 -13.89 2.85
C ALA A 66 -18.34 -14.34 2.00
N SER A 67 -18.16 -13.80 0.80
CA SER A 67 -17.00 -14.10 -0.05
C SER A 67 -15.68 -13.55 0.50
N GLU A 68 -15.74 -12.46 1.27
CA GLU A 68 -14.58 -11.81 1.89
C GLU A 68 -14.21 -12.45 3.24
N ILE A 69 -15.17 -13.11 3.90
CA ILE A 69 -15.02 -13.79 5.18
C ILE A 69 -15.25 -15.31 4.97
N PRO A 70 -14.33 -15.99 4.27
CA PRO A 70 -14.36 -17.44 4.16
C PRO A 70 -14.30 -18.11 5.53
N LEU A 71 -15.22 -19.03 5.77
CA LEU A 71 -15.23 -19.89 6.95
C LEU A 71 -15.23 -21.35 6.50
N SER A 72 -14.75 -22.23 7.37
CA SER A 72 -14.72 -23.66 7.15
C SER A 72 -15.29 -24.40 8.36
N ALA A 73 -15.33 -25.73 8.29
CA ALA A 73 -15.71 -26.57 9.44
C ALA A 73 -14.78 -26.41 10.66
N ASN A 74 -13.59 -25.83 10.46
CA ASN A 74 -12.62 -25.52 11.51
C ASN A 74 -12.85 -24.12 12.13
N SER A 75 -13.81 -23.36 11.64
CA SER A 75 -14.11 -22.02 12.13
C SER A 75 -15.09 -22.04 13.31
N LEU A 76 -14.94 -21.07 14.21
CA LEU A 76 -15.87 -20.75 15.29
C LEU A 76 -16.65 -19.47 14.97
N VAL A 77 -17.97 -19.55 15.00
CA VAL A 77 -18.87 -18.41 14.87
C VAL A 77 -19.48 -18.09 16.22
N ILE A 78 -19.30 -16.85 16.67
CA ILE A 78 -19.83 -16.31 17.91
C ILE A 78 -20.88 -15.27 17.55
N GLY A 79 -22.13 -15.49 17.95
CA GLY A 79 -23.23 -14.55 17.74
C GLY A 79 -23.84 -14.08 19.05
N ASP A 80 -24.46 -12.90 19.05
CA ASP A 80 -25.27 -12.48 20.19
C ASP A 80 -26.56 -13.31 20.28
N LEU A 81 -26.86 -13.87 21.46
CA LEU A 81 -28.08 -14.64 21.70
C LEU A 81 -29.37 -13.86 21.37
N ASP A 82 -29.33 -12.53 21.50
CA ASP A 82 -30.46 -11.66 21.18
C ASP A 82 -30.80 -11.63 19.67
N HIS A 83 -29.94 -12.18 18.80
CA HIS A 83 -30.09 -12.18 17.33
C HIS A 83 -30.44 -13.54 16.71
N GLY A 84 -30.71 -14.57 17.52
CA GLY A 84 -31.19 -15.87 17.04
C GLY A 84 -30.11 -16.74 16.40
N ALA A 85 -30.53 -17.67 15.54
CA ALA A 85 -29.64 -18.62 14.87
C ALA A 85 -28.77 -17.94 13.80
N ALA A 86 -27.60 -18.52 13.52
CA ALA A 86 -26.74 -18.07 12.43
C ALA A 86 -27.47 -18.19 11.07
N PRO A 87 -27.31 -17.21 10.16
CA PRO A 87 -27.88 -17.26 8.81
C PRO A 87 -27.42 -18.50 8.02
N GLU A 88 -28.20 -18.92 7.02
CA GLU A 88 -27.90 -20.10 6.19
C GLU A 88 -26.51 -20.02 5.53
N VAL A 89 -26.10 -18.83 5.06
CA VAL A 89 -24.78 -18.61 4.46
C VAL A 89 -23.63 -18.95 5.41
N ILE A 90 -23.83 -18.81 6.72
CA ILE A 90 -22.88 -19.21 7.75
C ILE A 90 -23.06 -20.69 8.10
N ALA A 91 -24.29 -21.15 8.31
CA ALA A 91 -24.57 -22.54 8.66
C ALA A 91 -24.06 -23.52 7.61
N ALA A 92 -24.14 -23.17 6.32
CA ALA A 92 -23.66 -23.97 5.20
C ALA A 92 -22.14 -24.17 5.18
N THR A 93 -21.36 -23.37 5.92
CA THR A 93 -19.90 -23.51 6.02
C THR A 93 -19.47 -24.68 6.90
N GLY A 94 -20.39 -25.21 7.72
CA GLY A 94 -20.08 -26.22 8.73
C GLY A 94 -19.38 -25.68 9.98
N ALA A 95 -19.18 -24.37 10.08
CA ALA A 95 -18.54 -23.74 11.23
C ALA A 95 -19.33 -23.99 12.53
N ARG A 96 -18.62 -24.17 13.65
CA ARG A 96 -19.23 -24.34 14.96
C ARG A 96 -19.85 -23.01 15.41
N TYR A 97 -21.16 -22.99 15.66
CA TYR A 97 -21.85 -21.82 16.21
C TYR A 97 -21.96 -21.87 17.74
N VAL A 98 -21.63 -20.76 18.40
CA VAL A 98 -21.84 -20.55 19.83
C VAL A 98 -22.50 -19.19 20.06
N GLY A 99 -23.64 -19.19 20.75
CA GLY A 99 -24.31 -17.95 21.16
C GLY A 99 -23.76 -17.43 22.50
N LEU A 100 -23.37 -16.16 22.54
CA LEU A 100 -22.99 -15.46 23.78
C LEU A 100 -23.92 -14.27 24.04
N PRO A 101 -24.30 -13.97 25.29
CA PRO A 101 -25.20 -12.85 25.59
C PRO A 101 -24.47 -11.49 25.59
N LEU A 102 -23.85 -11.09 24.46
CA LEU A 102 -22.94 -9.93 24.39
C LEU A 102 -23.60 -8.62 24.86
N LYS A 103 -24.83 -8.33 24.40
CA LYS A 103 -25.60 -7.15 24.85
C LYS A 103 -25.99 -7.22 26.32
N GLN A 104 -26.36 -8.39 26.81
CA GLN A 104 -26.77 -8.54 28.20
C GLN A 104 -25.55 -8.38 29.14
N LEU A 105 -24.41 -8.96 28.78
CA LEU A 105 -23.12 -8.75 29.45
C LEU A 105 -22.77 -7.27 29.49
N ALA A 106 -22.91 -6.55 28.38
CA ALA A 106 -22.66 -5.10 28.34
C ALA A 106 -23.57 -4.31 29.29
N ARG A 107 -24.83 -4.72 29.45
CA ARG A 107 -25.81 -4.07 30.36
C ARG A 107 -25.52 -4.30 31.84
N THR A 108 -24.73 -5.32 32.20
CA THR A 108 -24.31 -5.54 33.61
C THR A 108 -23.42 -4.41 34.12
N ILE A 109 -22.74 -3.71 33.22
CA ILE A 109 -21.88 -2.56 33.55
C ILE A 109 -22.60 -1.27 33.10
N PRO A 110 -22.95 -0.34 34.01
CA PRO A 110 -23.55 0.94 33.65
C PRO A 110 -22.69 1.72 32.64
N GLY A 111 -23.21 1.94 31.43
CA GLY A 111 -22.49 2.59 30.33
C GLY A 111 -21.60 1.65 29.50
N GLY A 112 -21.61 0.35 29.80
CA GLY A 112 -20.92 -0.69 29.03
C GLY A 112 -21.47 -0.79 27.61
N ARG A 113 -20.59 -1.20 26.68
CA ARG A 113 -20.91 -1.30 25.25
C ARG A 113 -20.61 -2.71 24.71
N PRO A 114 -21.49 -3.29 23.86
CA PRO A 114 -21.28 -4.64 23.32
C PRO A 114 -19.94 -4.82 22.60
N ASN A 115 -19.46 -3.79 21.89
CA ASN A 115 -18.17 -3.86 21.20
C ASN A 115 -16.97 -4.01 22.15
N MET A 116 -17.07 -3.52 23.39
CA MET A 116 -16.04 -3.71 24.42
C MET A 116 -16.10 -5.12 25.02
N VAL A 117 -17.31 -5.69 25.18
CA VAL A 117 -17.48 -7.10 25.54
C VAL A 117 -16.87 -7.97 24.46
N GLY A 118 -17.21 -7.74 23.19
CA GLY A 118 -16.65 -8.47 22.06
C GLY A 118 -15.13 -8.38 21.98
N MET A 119 -14.56 -7.21 22.29
CA MET A 119 -13.11 -7.04 22.42
C MET A 119 -12.52 -7.96 23.50
N GLY A 120 -13.15 -7.99 24.67
CA GLY A 120 -12.77 -8.91 25.75
C GLY A 120 -12.88 -10.37 25.35
N VAL A 121 -13.97 -10.76 24.69
CA VAL A 121 -14.20 -12.13 24.22
C VAL A 121 -13.09 -12.58 23.27
N VAL A 122 -12.76 -11.79 22.25
CA VAL A 122 -11.68 -12.11 21.31
C VAL A 122 -10.35 -12.20 22.03
N ALA A 123 -10.05 -11.24 22.92
CA ALA A 123 -8.81 -11.25 23.69
C ALA A 123 -8.65 -12.50 24.57
N GLY A 124 -9.70 -12.88 25.30
CA GLY A 124 -9.71 -14.07 26.14
C GLY A 124 -9.56 -15.36 25.34
N LEU A 125 -10.23 -15.42 24.18
CA LEU A 125 -10.21 -16.55 23.25
C LEU A 125 -8.80 -16.79 22.68
N ILE A 126 -8.13 -15.73 22.23
CA ILE A 126 -6.77 -15.84 21.65
C ILE A 126 -5.67 -15.85 22.71
N GLY A 127 -6.01 -15.65 24.00
CA GLY A 127 -5.06 -15.59 25.09
C GLY A 127 -4.24 -14.29 25.17
N LEU A 128 -4.75 -13.19 24.63
CA LEU A 128 -4.10 -11.88 24.71
C LEU A 128 -4.22 -11.30 26.13
N PRO A 129 -3.13 -11.01 26.86
CA PRO A 129 -3.24 -10.51 28.23
C PRO A 129 -4.02 -9.18 28.34
N LEU A 130 -4.67 -8.95 29.50
CA LEU A 130 -5.48 -7.76 29.74
C LEU A 130 -4.63 -6.47 29.85
N GLU A 131 -3.42 -6.55 30.39
CA GLU A 131 -2.53 -5.41 30.58
C GLU A 131 -2.26 -4.62 29.26
N PRO A 132 -1.85 -5.26 28.14
CA PRO A 132 -1.80 -4.64 26.82
C PRO A 132 -3.08 -3.89 26.42
N LEU A 133 -4.25 -4.51 26.62
CA LEU A 133 -5.55 -3.90 26.30
C LEU A 133 -5.83 -2.68 27.16
N TYR A 134 -5.62 -2.78 28.47
CA TYR A 134 -5.79 -1.67 29.40
C TYR A 134 -4.89 -0.48 29.05
N SER A 135 -3.64 -0.76 28.67
CA SER A 135 -2.72 0.27 28.25
C SER A 135 -3.12 0.93 26.92
N VAL A 136 -3.79 0.21 26.00
CA VAL A 136 -4.35 0.83 24.78
C VAL A 136 -5.58 1.68 25.11
N LEU A 137 -6.45 1.20 26.00
CA LEU A 137 -7.63 1.93 26.45
C LEU A 137 -7.26 3.24 27.16
N GLU A 138 -6.24 3.21 28.02
CA GLU A 138 -5.70 4.40 28.68
C GLU A 138 -5.29 5.48 27.67
N ASN A 139 -4.55 5.09 26.63
CA ASN A 139 -4.13 6.00 25.58
C ASN A 139 -5.33 6.52 24.76
N PHE A 140 -6.28 5.65 24.42
CA PHE A 140 -7.43 6.01 23.58
C PHE A 140 -8.43 6.93 24.30
N PHE A 141 -8.57 6.78 25.62
CA PHE A 141 -9.50 7.54 26.45
C PHE A 141 -8.82 8.64 27.30
N ALA A 142 -7.54 8.94 27.04
CA ALA A 142 -6.75 9.92 27.80
C ALA A 142 -7.49 11.26 27.98
N ASP A 143 -8.12 11.77 26.92
CA ASP A 143 -8.85 13.04 26.92
C ASP A 143 -10.35 12.91 27.23
N LYS A 144 -10.83 11.69 27.54
CA LYS A 144 -12.27 11.38 27.70
C LYS A 144 -12.68 11.11 29.15
N GLY A 145 -11.74 11.17 30.09
CA GLY A 145 -11.98 11.12 31.54
C GLY A 145 -12.06 9.71 32.15
N ASP A 146 -11.65 9.61 33.42
CA ASP A 146 -11.42 8.35 34.15
C ASP A 146 -12.64 7.43 34.24
N LYS A 147 -13.84 7.99 34.29
CA LYS A 147 -15.09 7.22 34.37
C LYS A 147 -15.30 6.36 33.12
N ILE A 148 -15.08 6.92 31.93
CA ILE A 148 -15.25 6.18 30.66
C ILE A 148 -14.19 5.09 30.53
N LEU A 149 -12.96 5.37 30.96
CA LEU A 149 -11.87 4.40 30.99
C LEU A 149 -12.19 3.23 31.92
N ALA A 150 -12.62 3.50 33.16
CA ALA A 150 -12.96 2.47 34.14
C ALA A 150 -14.10 1.56 33.66
N VAL A 151 -15.18 2.14 33.13
CA VAL A 151 -16.30 1.40 32.53
C VAL A 151 -15.83 0.53 31.37
N SER A 152 -14.96 1.05 30.50
CA SER A 152 -14.43 0.30 29.36
C SER A 152 -13.58 -0.89 29.81
N LYS A 153 -12.68 -0.70 30.80
CA LYS A 153 -11.86 -1.78 31.36
C LYS A 153 -12.72 -2.89 31.99
N GLN A 154 -13.72 -2.52 32.79
CA GLN A 154 -14.67 -3.47 33.39
C GLN A 154 -15.45 -4.25 32.32
N THR A 155 -15.94 -3.55 31.29
CA THR A 155 -16.71 -4.19 30.21
C THR A 155 -15.85 -5.19 29.41
N VAL A 156 -14.58 -4.88 29.19
CA VAL A 156 -13.61 -5.79 28.56
C VAL A 156 -13.34 -7.00 29.44
N ALA A 157 -13.16 -6.82 30.75
CA ALA A 157 -12.93 -7.92 31.68
C ALA A 157 -14.10 -8.92 31.68
N VAL A 158 -15.34 -8.43 31.69
CA VAL A 158 -16.54 -9.29 31.59
C VAL A 158 -16.55 -10.11 30.29
N GLY A 159 -16.20 -9.49 29.16
CA GLY A 159 -16.06 -10.21 27.88
C GLY A 159 -14.92 -11.24 27.91
N TYR A 160 -13.81 -10.90 28.55
CA TYR A 160 -12.64 -11.76 28.69
C TYR A 160 -12.96 -13.04 29.49
N GLU A 161 -13.69 -12.91 30.59
CA GLU A 161 -14.17 -14.05 31.39
C GLU A 161 -15.16 -14.91 30.60
N ALA A 162 -16.07 -14.29 29.83
CA ALA A 162 -17.04 -15.01 29.00
C ALA A 162 -16.40 -15.87 27.90
N ALA A 163 -15.16 -15.56 27.49
CA ALA A 163 -14.41 -16.35 26.51
C ALA A 163 -14.13 -17.79 26.99
N ALA A 164 -14.12 -18.05 28.30
CA ALA A 164 -13.90 -19.39 28.85
C ALA A 164 -14.91 -20.43 28.34
N ALA A 165 -16.12 -20.01 27.98
CA ALA A 165 -17.15 -20.89 27.42
C ALA A 165 -16.84 -21.38 25.98
N LEU A 166 -15.84 -20.79 25.32
CA LEU A 166 -15.51 -21.06 23.92
C LEU A 166 -14.44 -22.16 23.75
N GLY A 167 -13.72 -22.48 24.83
CA GLY A 167 -12.55 -23.38 24.84
C GLY A 167 -11.24 -22.68 24.50
N ASP A 168 -10.14 -23.44 24.48
CA ASP A 168 -8.78 -22.90 24.34
C ASP A 168 -8.13 -23.17 22.96
N GLU A 169 -8.90 -23.68 21.99
CA GLU A 169 -8.44 -24.11 20.67
C GLU A 169 -7.76 -23.00 19.85
N TYR A 170 -8.18 -21.75 20.03
CA TYR A 170 -7.70 -20.60 19.26
C TYR A 170 -6.64 -19.76 20.00
N ARG A 171 -6.14 -20.25 21.14
CA ARG A 171 -5.10 -19.53 21.90
C ARG A 171 -3.81 -19.49 21.11
N LEU A 172 -3.25 -18.28 21.00
CA LEU A 172 -1.91 -18.11 20.45
C LEU A 172 -0.86 -18.42 21.53
N PRO A 173 0.28 -19.01 21.15
CA PRO A 173 1.39 -19.17 22.06
C PRO A 173 1.97 -17.79 22.44
N PRO A 174 2.76 -17.72 23.53
CA PRO A 174 3.57 -16.55 23.81
C PRO A 174 4.44 -16.17 22.61
N ALA A 175 4.71 -14.87 22.45
CA ALA A 175 5.57 -14.35 21.39
C ALA A 175 6.93 -15.10 21.39
N HIS A 176 7.31 -15.68 20.24
CA HIS A 176 8.50 -16.51 20.13
C HIS A 176 9.79 -15.71 20.31
N THR A 177 9.79 -14.46 19.83
CA THR A 177 10.96 -13.59 19.86
C THR A 177 10.51 -12.21 20.33
N PRO A 178 10.86 -11.80 21.57
CA PRO A 178 10.77 -10.40 21.96
C PRO A 178 11.62 -9.60 20.97
N SER A 179 11.03 -8.66 20.22
CA SER A 179 11.88 -7.77 19.43
C SER A 179 12.63 -6.85 20.38
N SER A 180 13.83 -6.41 20.01
CA SER A 180 14.65 -5.54 20.87
C SER A 180 14.05 -4.14 21.07
N GLY A 181 12.86 -3.86 20.52
CA GLY A 181 12.18 -2.57 20.58
C GLY A 181 10.66 -2.67 20.53
N LYS A 182 9.98 -1.51 20.55
CA LYS A 182 8.53 -1.47 20.38
C LYS A 182 8.16 -1.75 18.93
N ARG A 183 7.26 -2.71 18.71
CA ARG A 183 6.63 -2.93 17.41
C ARG A 183 5.82 -1.70 17.00
N TRP A 184 5.86 -1.39 15.73
CA TRP A 184 5.07 -0.32 15.14
C TRP A 184 3.67 -0.81 14.84
N SER A 185 2.70 0.11 14.87
CA SER A 185 1.33 -0.13 14.41
C SER A 185 0.98 1.00 13.44
N ILE A 186 0.94 0.68 12.15
CA ILE A 186 0.85 1.68 11.07
C ILE A 186 0.04 1.12 9.90
N SER A 187 -0.72 1.96 9.20
CA SER A 187 -1.34 1.56 7.94
C SER A 187 -0.45 1.81 6.72
N GLY A 188 -0.72 1.16 5.59
CA GLY A 188 0.00 1.42 4.33
C GLY A 188 -0.06 2.91 3.93
N ASN A 189 -1.22 3.56 4.07
CA ASN A 189 -1.40 4.98 3.77
C ASN A 189 -0.56 5.88 4.70
N GLN A 190 -0.51 5.56 5.99
CA GLN A 190 0.35 6.27 6.95
C GLN A 190 1.83 6.03 6.67
N ALA A 191 2.19 4.80 6.29
CA ALA A 191 3.54 4.41 5.89
C ALA A 191 4.00 5.16 4.63
N THR A 192 3.15 5.28 3.61
CA THR A 192 3.36 6.12 2.43
C THR A 192 3.61 7.57 2.83
N GLY A 193 2.76 8.15 3.68
CA GLY A 193 2.95 9.50 4.19
C GLY A 193 4.29 9.68 4.92
N LEU A 194 4.67 8.73 5.77
CA LEU A 194 5.97 8.74 6.45
C LEU A 194 7.13 8.65 5.46
N GLY A 195 7.02 7.78 4.45
CA GLY A 195 7.98 7.67 3.36
C GLY A 195 8.17 8.99 2.61
N ALA A 196 7.07 9.68 2.28
CA ALA A 196 7.10 10.99 1.65
C ALA A 196 7.84 12.05 2.49
N LEU A 197 7.56 12.12 3.80
CA LEU A 197 8.25 13.05 4.69
C LEU A 197 9.75 12.77 4.78
N ARG A 198 10.12 11.48 4.92
CA ARG A 198 11.52 11.01 4.90
C ARG A 198 12.20 11.28 3.56
N GLY A 199 11.45 11.25 2.47
CA GLY A 199 11.91 11.51 1.12
C GLY A 199 12.20 12.99 0.87
N GLY A 200 11.69 13.89 1.72
CA GLY A 200 11.92 15.32 1.62
C GLY A 200 10.70 16.14 1.19
N ILE A 201 9.52 15.53 1.04
CA ILE A 201 8.29 16.24 0.68
C ILE A 201 7.97 17.32 1.72
N ARG A 202 7.73 18.55 1.24
CA ARG A 202 7.35 19.70 2.07
C ARG A 202 6.09 20.42 1.59
N PHE A 203 5.58 20.08 0.41
CA PHE A 203 4.31 20.60 -0.06
C PHE A 203 3.40 19.48 -0.55
N VAL A 204 2.14 19.51 -0.14
CA VAL A 204 1.11 18.59 -0.61
C VAL A 204 -0.10 19.40 -1.08
N ALA A 205 -0.56 19.19 -2.30
CA ALA A 205 -1.87 19.66 -2.75
C ALA A 205 -2.68 18.47 -3.22
N ALA A 206 -3.91 18.31 -2.73
CA ALA A 206 -4.71 17.14 -3.06
C ALA A 206 -6.22 17.37 -2.92
N TYR A 207 -6.98 16.64 -3.73
CA TYR A 207 -8.43 16.51 -3.61
C TYR A 207 -8.76 15.20 -2.87
N PRO A 208 -9.65 15.21 -1.85
CA PRO A 208 -9.97 14.00 -1.11
C PRO A 208 -10.67 12.95 -1.98
N ILE A 209 -10.05 11.78 -2.13
CA ILE A 209 -10.62 10.63 -2.85
C ILE A 209 -10.31 9.33 -2.10
N THR A 210 -11.33 8.48 -1.91
CA THR A 210 -11.13 7.14 -1.31
C THR A 210 -10.35 6.25 -2.28
N PRO A 211 -9.37 5.46 -1.84
CA PRO A 211 -8.87 5.27 -0.47
C PRO A 211 -7.68 6.17 -0.07
N ALA A 212 -7.25 7.10 -0.92
CA ALA A 212 -6.07 7.94 -0.72
C ALA A 212 -6.21 9.03 0.37
N THR A 213 -7.43 9.43 0.73
CA THR A 213 -7.68 10.47 1.74
C THR A 213 -6.94 10.22 3.07
N GLU A 214 -6.76 8.97 3.50
CA GLU A 214 -6.06 8.68 4.76
C GLU A 214 -4.56 9.02 4.72
N VAL A 215 -3.93 9.05 3.53
CA VAL A 215 -2.57 9.58 3.36
C VAL A 215 -2.57 11.06 3.75
N LEU A 216 -3.53 11.80 3.22
CA LEU A 216 -3.68 13.25 3.42
C LEU A 216 -4.01 13.59 4.87
N GLU A 217 -4.94 12.86 5.49
CA GLU A 217 -5.31 13.04 6.91
C GLU A 217 -4.11 12.87 7.83
N TRP A 218 -3.29 11.83 7.60
CA TRP A 218 -2.08 11.62 8.38
C TRP A 218 -1.03 12.70 8.13
N MET A 219 -0.80 13.06 6.85
CA MET A 219 0.17 14.09 6.49
C MET A 219 -0.24 15.48 6.97
N ALA A 220 -1.52 15.82 7.02
CA ALA A 220 -2.00 17.11 7.52
C ALA A 220 -1.53 17.39 8.96
N GLY A 221 -1.45 16.35 9.81
CA GLY A 221 -0.91 16.47 11.16
C GLY A 221 0.61 16.44 11.23
N ALA A 222 1.28 15.69 10.34
CA ALA A 222 2.72 15.45 10.42
C ALA A 222 3.57 16.50 9.66
N LEU A 223 3.08 17.02 8.55
CA LEU A 223 3.81 17.89 7.61
C LEU A 223 4.22 19.24 8.22
N PRO A 224 3.38 19.93 9.03
CA PRO A 224 3.81 21.16 9.73
C PRO A 224 5.00 20.95 10.67
N GLY A 225 5.11 19.77 11.27
CA GLY A 225 6.22 19.41 12.16
C GLY A 225 7.58 19.34 11.47
N VAL A 226 7.61 19.26 10.13
CA VAL A 226 8.84 19.30 9.32
C VAL A 226 8.93 20.56 8.45
N GLY A 227 8.13 21.58 8.74
CA GLY A 227 8.12 22.86 8.03
C GLY A 227 7.42 22.83 6.67
N GLY A 228 6.59 21.82 6.41
CA GLY A 228 5.80 21.73 5.19
C GLY A 228 4.33 22.13 5.37
N ALA A 229 3.59 22.17 4.26
CA ALA A 229 2.17 22.55 4.25
C ALA A 229 1.35 21.65 3.32
N LEU A 230 0.11 21.37 3.72
CA LEU A 230 -0.89 20.65 2.93
C LEU A 230 -2.02 21.60 2.58
N VAL A 231 -2.41 21.62 1.30
CA VAL A 231 -3.55 22.37 0.79
C VAL A 231 -4.58 21.40 0.23
N GLN A 232 -5.79 21.46 0.76
CA GLN A 232 -6.93 20.81 0.11
C GLN A 232 -7.41 21.72 -1.03
N VAL A 233 -7.53 21.17 -2.22
CA VAL A 233 -7.90 21.91 -3.43
C VAL A 233 -9.28 21.50 -3.95
N GLU A 234 -9.76 22.19 -4.98
CA GLU A 234 -11.07 22.04 -5.58
C GLU A 234 -11.23 20.76 -6.42
N ASP A 235 -10.16 20.27 -7.06
CA ASP A 235 -10.14 19.06 -7.87
C ASP A 235 -8.70 18.54 -8.09
N GLU A 236 -8.56 17.40 -8.76
CA GLU A 236 -7.26 16.80 -9.08
C GLU A 236 -6.42 17.60 -10.09
N LEU A 237 -7.03 18.45 -10.93
CA LEU A 237 -6.31 19.32 -11.86
C LEU A 237 -5.59 20.45 -11.10
N ALA A 238 -6.28 21.07 -10.15
CA ALA A 238 -5.68 22.04 -9.24
C ALA A 238 -4.56 21.40 -8.40
N ALA A 239 -4.76 20.15 -7.96
CA ALA A 239 -3.77 19.44 -7.14
C ALA A 239 -2.45 19.23 -7.88
N ILE A 240 -2.49 18.63 -9.07
CA ILE A 240 -1.28 18.35 -9.86
C ILE A 240 -0.57 19.64 -10.28
N ASN A 241 -1.32 20.65 -10.72
CA ASN A 241 -0.73 21.91 -11.16
C ASN A 241 -0.10 22.71 -10.00
N GLN A 242 -0.67 22.65 -8.79
CA GLN A 242 -0.03 23.25 -7.61
C GLN A 242 1.26 22.55 -7.21
N ILE A 243 1.34 21.21 -7.28
CA ILE A 243 2.60 20.51 -6.96
C ILE A 243 3.66 20.69 -8.05
N VAL A 244 3.28 20.83 -9.32
CA VAL A 244 4.19 21.26 -10.40
C VAL A 244 4.77 22.64 -10.06
N GLY A 245 3.93 23.61 -9.68
CA GLY A 245 4.37 24.95 -9.30
C GLY A 245 5.27 24.98 -8.05
N ALA A 246 4.91 24.23 -7.01
CA ALA A 246 5.71 24.11 -5.80
C ALA A 246 7.09 23.50 -6.09
N SER A 247 7.13 22.45 -6.92
CA SER A 247 8.39 21.84 -7.33
C SER A 247 9.22 22.75 -8.22
N TYR A 248 8.63 23.46 -9.19
CA TYR A 248 9.33 24.50 -9.94
C TYR A 248 9.95 25.55 -9.00
N GLY A 249 9.25 25.92 -7.92
CA GLY A 249 9.73 26.78 -6.85
C GLY A 249 10.87 26.22 -5.98
N GLY A 250 11.27 24.96 -6.18
CA GLY A 250 12.35 24.30 -5.43
C GLY A 250 11.89 23.39 -4.28
N THR A 251 10.58 23.18 -4.13
CA THR A 251 10.04 22.41 -2.99
C THR A 251 9.58 21.03 -3.45
N PRO A 252 10.17 19.93 -2.95
CA PRO A 252 9.69 18.58 -3.25
C PRO A 252 8.22 18.45 -2.86
N ALA A 253 7.39 18.08 -3.83
CA ALA A 253 5.94 18.15 -3.72
C ALA A 253 5.26 16.83 -4.11
N LEU A 254 4.13 16.56 -3.46
CA LEU A 254 3.39 15.31 -3.64
C LEU A 254 1.88 15.55 -3.70
N THR A 255 1.17 14.72 -4.47
CA THR A 255 -0.28 14.55 -4.34
C THR A 255 -0.62 13.08 -4.14
N ALA A 256 -1.80 12.81 -3.58
CA ALA A 256 -2.32 11.46 -3.41
C ALA A 256 -3.73 11.39 -4.01
N THR A 257 -3.99 10.37 -4.80
CA THR A 257 -5.21 10.21 -5.59
C THR A 257 -5.55 8.71 -5.78
N ALA A 258 -6.56 8.42 -6.60
CA ALA A 258 -6.89 7.09 -7.11
C ALA A 258 -7.12 7.16 -8.64
N GLY A 259 -7.31 6.02 -9.32
CA GLY A 259 -7.53 5.93 -10.78
C GLY A 259 -8.32 7.07 -11.47
N PRO A 260 -9.52 7.48 -10.99
CA PRO A 260 -10.26 8.60 -11.60
C PRO A 260 -9.52 9.94 -11.55
N GLY A 261 -8.86 10.22 -10.42
CA GLY A 261 -8.08 11.43 -10.26
C GLY A 261 -6.75 11.35 -11.02
N LEU A 262 -6.09 10.18 -11.06
CA LEU A 262 -4.93 9.97 -11.94
C LEU A 262 -5.27 10.27 -13.40
N SER A 263 -6.44 9.86 -13.86
CA SER A 263 -6.93 10.15 -15.23
C SER A 263 -7.02 11.64 -15.54
N LEU A 264 -7.39 12.46 -14.55
CA LEU A 264 -7.42 13.93 -14.68
C LEU A 264 -6.01 14.52 -14.69
N MET A 265 -5.06 13.92 -13.96
CA MET A 265 -3.70 14.44 -13.81
C MET A 265 -2.78 14.18 -15.01
N ILE A 266 -3.18 13.31 -15.96
CA ILE A 266 -2.34 12.84 -17.07
C ILE A 266 -1.75 13.98 -17.91
N GLU A 267 -2.53 15.03 -18.20
CA GLU A 267 -2.05 16.17 -18.99
C GLU A 267 -0.89 16.89 -18.28
N SER A 268 -1.08 17.24 -17.01
CA SER A 268 -0.06 17.93 -16.20
C SER A 268 1.14 17.04 -15.87
N LEU A 269 0.98 15.71 -15.83
CA LEU A 269 2.11 14.78 -15.78
C LEU A 269 2.95 14.86 -17.05
N GLY A 270 2.32 14.96 -18.22
CA GLY A 270 3.00 15.24 -19.49
C GLY A 270 3.79 16.55 -19.46
N LEU A 271 3.18 17.62 -18.92
CA LEU A 271 3.87 18.90 -18.68
C LEU A 271 5.09 18.72 -17.77
N ALA A 272 4.97 17.98 -16.67
CA ALA A 272 6.07 17.72 -15.74
C ALA A 272 7.23 16.95 -16.40
N VAL A 273 6.94 16.00 -17.30
CA VAL A 273 7.96 15.31 -18.10
C VAL A 273 8.66 16.29 -19.05
N ALA A 274 7.89 17.04 -19.84
CA ALA A 274 8.42 17.99 -20.82
C ALA A 274 9.32 19.03 -20.14
N ALA A 275 8.85 19.63 -19.05
CA ALA A 275 9.58 20.65 -18.29
C ALA A 275 10.63 20.10 -17.29
N GLU A 276 10.80 18.77 -17.23
CA GLU A 276 11.68 18.07 -16.29
C GLU A 276 11.47 18.53 -14.84
N VAL A 277 10.22 18.64 -14.41
CA VAL A 277 9.85 19.05 -13.05
C VAL A 277 9.61 17.80 -12.20
N PRO A 278 10.40 17.56 -11.13
CA PRO A 278 10.21 16.41 -10.27
C PRO A 278 8.96 16.56 -9.40
N LEU A 279 8.17 15.51 -9.28
CA LEU A 279 7.01 15.46 -8.38
C LEU A 279 6.61 14.02 -8.15
N VAL A 280 5.87 13.77 -7.08
CA VAL A 280 5.35 12.43 -6.77
C VAL A 280 3.82 12.42 -6.76
N VAL A 281 3.23 11.51 -7.53
CA VAL A 281 1.80 11.18 -7.47
C VAL A 281 1.67 9.81 -6.83
N VAL A 282 0.98 9.72 -5.69
CA VAL A 282 0.59 8.44 -5.12
C VAL A 282 -0.79 8.08 -5.65
N ASP A 283 -0.89 7.02 -6.43
CA ASP A 283 -2.16 6.44 -6.84
C ASP A 283 -2.47 5.24 -5.93
N VAL A 284 -3.47 5.41 -5.06
CA VAL A 284 -3.98 4.33 -4.22
C VAL A 284 -5.14 3.68 -4.97
N MET A 285 -4.79 2.75 -5.86
CA MET A 285 -5.68 2.07 -6.80
C MET A 285 -6.89 1.44 -6.09
N ARG A 286 -8.02 1.42 -6.80
CA ARG A 286 -9.28 0.85 -6.32
C ARG A 286 -10.03 0.19 -7.48
N GLY A 287 -11.10 -0.55 -7.19
CA GLY A 287 -11.91 -1.18 -8.23
C GLY A 287 -12.42 -0.16 -9.26
N GLY A 288 -12.09 -0.36 -10.53
CA GLY A 288 -12.56 0.43 -11.67
C GLY A 288 -13.54 -0.36 -12.56
N PRO A 289 -13.85 0.10 -13.78
CA PRO A 289 -13.51 1.41 -14.37
C PRO A 289 -14.43 2.53 -13.85
N SER A 290 -14.13 3.79 -14.21
CA SER A 290 -14.89 4.98 -13.79
C SER A 290 -14.96 5.07 -12.25
N THR A 291 -16.12 5.35 -11.65
CA THR A 291 -16.30 5.32 -10.20
C THR A 291 -15.92 3.96 -9.59
N GLY A 292 -16.27 2.89 -10.31
CA GLY A 292 -16.03 1.50 -9.93
C GLY A 292 -16.52 1.16 -8.52
N ILE A 293 -15.66 0.53 -7.72
CA ILE A 293 -15.92 0.12 -6.33
C ILE A 293 -14.90 0.80 -5.40
N PRO A 294 -15.18 2.03 -4.93
CA PRO A 294 -14.18 2.85 -4.23
C PRO A 294 -13.57 2.21 -2.99
N ALA A 295 -14.34 1.35 -2.32
CA ALA A 295 -13.95 0.71 -1.06
C ALA A 295 -13.21 -0.62 -1.24
N LYS A 296 -12.89 -1.03 -2.48
CA LYS A 296 -12.28 -2.33 -2.79
C LYS A 296 -11.01 -2.18 -3.62
N SER A 297 -10.11 -3.14 -3.43
CA SER A 297 -8.80 -3.18 -4.08
C SER A 297 -8.86 -3.80 -5.46
N GLU A 298 -8.11 -3.21 -6.39
CA GLU A 298 -7.78 -3.78 -7.70
C GLU A 298 -6.48 -3.13 -8.21
N GLN A 299 -5.64 -3.89 -8.91
CA GLN A 299 -4.37 -3.43 -9.47
C GLN A 299 -4.50 -3.12 -10.97
N ALA A 300 -5.53 -2.35 -11.35
CA ALA A 300 -5.94 -2.12 -12.74
C ALA A 300 -5.50 -0.77 -13.34
N ASP A 301 -4.75 0.05 -12.60
CA ASP A 301 -4.27 1.35 -13.09
C ASP A 301 -2.83 1.28 -13.65
N LEU A 302 -2.21 0.09 -13.72
CA LEU A 302 -0.85 -0.09 -14.25
C LEU A 302 -0.68 0.49 -15.66
N ASN A 303 -1.61 0.20 -16.56
CA ASN A 303 -1.52 0.68 -17.94
C ASN A 303 -1.65 2.21 -18.05
N ILE A 304 -2.56 2.84 -17.30
CA ILE A 304 -2.69 4.30 -17.34
C ILE A 304 -1.47 4.97 -16.69
N ALA A 305 -0.90 4.36 -15.64
CA ALA A 305 0.33 4.84 -15.04
C ALA A 305 1.48 4.81 -16.04
N ILE A 306 1.67 3.70 -16.78
CA ILE A 306 2.81 3.54 -17.70
C ILE A 306 2.59 4.25 -19.06
N TYR A 307 1.38 4.21 -19.59
CA TYR A 307 1.07 4.58 -20.98
C TYR A 307 0.00 5.67 -21.11
N GLY A 308 -0.44 6.29 -20.00
CA GLY A 308 -1.49 7.29 -20.03
C GLY A 308 -1.06 8.62 -20.64
N LEU A 309 0.22 8.99 -20.50
CA LEU A 309 0.75 10.26 -20.99
C LEU A 309 0.77 10.29 -22.53
N HIS A 310 0.47 11.45 -23.11
CA HIS A 310 0.50 11.63 -24.56
C HIS A 310 1.95 11.84 -25.07
N GLY A 311 2.27 11.26 -26.22
CA GLY A 311 3.63 11.25 -26.77
C GLY A 311 4.58 10.30 -26.02
N ASP A 312 5.86 10.33 -26.38
CA ASP A 312 6.90 9.58 -25.68
C ASP A 312 7.35 10.34 -24.42
N ALA A 313 6.74 10.00 -23.28
CA ALA A 313 6.91 10.71 -22.02
C ALA A 313 7.56 9.81 -20.94
N PRO A 314 8.90 9.65 -20.92
CA PRO A 314 9.58 8.81 -19.95
C PRO A 314 9.43 9.35 -18.52
N HIS A 315 9.00 8.50 -17.60
CA HIS A 315 8.76 8.83 -16.20
C HIS A 315 8.95 7.59 -15.31
N LEU A 316 8.87 7.77 -13.99
CA LEU A 316 9.04 6.69 -13.02
C LEU A 316 7.69 6.11 -12.62
N VAL A 317 7.59 4.78 -12.55
CA VAL A 317 6.43 4.07 -11.96
C VAL A 317 6.94 3.03 -10.97
N LEU A 318 6.50 3.13 -9.72
CA LEU A 318 6.92 2.24 -8.63
C LEU A 318 5.70 1.68 -7.89
N ALA A 319 5.85 0.55 -7.21
CA ALA A 319 4.82 -0.04 -6.36
C ALA A 319 5.40 -0.70 -5.11
N PRO A 320 4.91 -0.38 -3.90
CA PRO A 320 5.31 -1.08 -2.70
C PRO A 320 4.75 -2.50 -2.64
N ASN A 321 5.52 -3.41 -2.05
CA ASN A 321 5.20 -4.84 -1.95
C ASN A 321 4.70 -5.28 -0.55
N SER A 322 4.66 -4.36 0.42
CA SER A 322 4.13 -4.58 1.77
C SER A 322 3.86 -3.25 2.48
N VAL A 323 3.18 -3.27 3.64
CA VAL A 323 2.94 -2.06 4.46
C VAL A 323 4.26 -1.38 4.85
N THR A 324 5.29 -2.17 5.22
CA THR A 324 6.63 -1.64 5.49
C THR A 324 7.25 -1.01 4.25
N ASP A 325 7.05 -1.64 3.11
CA ASP A 325 7.61 -1.20 1.83
C ASP A 325 6.97 0.09 1.32
N CYS A 326 5.76 0.45 1.75
CA CYS A 326 5.18 1.78 1.49
C CYS A 326 6.08 2.92 1.98
N ILE A 327 6.76 2.75 3.13
CA ILE A 327 7.72 3.74 3.62
C ILE A 327 8.89 3.86 2.65
N PHE A 328 9.50 2.71 2.34
CA PHE A 328 10.69 2.65 1.52
C PHE A 328 10.43 3.14 0.09
N THR A 329 9.42 2.60 -0.58
CA THR A 329 9.11 2.89 -1.98
C THR A 329 8.72 4.35 -2.17
N THR A 330 7.93 4.96 -1.28
CA THR A 330 7.60 6.38 -1.42
C THR A 330 8.81 7.27 -1.13
N GLN A 331 9.63 6.93 -0.14
CA GLN A 331 10.87 7.66 0.13
C GLN A 331 11.84 7.58 -1.06
N TRP A 332 11.99 6.39 -1.64
CA TRP A 332 12.84 6.13 -2.80
C TRP A 332 12.29 6.81 -4.06
N ALA A 333 10.97 6.81 -4.28
CA ALA A 333 10.34 7.53 -5.38
C ALA A 333 10.58 9.05 -5.31
N THR A 334 10.49 9.65 -4.12
CA THR A 334 10.84 11.07 -3.94
C THR A 334 12.32 11.32 -4.23
N HIS A 335 13.20 10.45 -3.75
CA HIS A 335 14.64 10.55 -4.03
C HIS A 335 14.93 10.47 -5.53
N LEU A 336 14.43 9.44 -6.21
CA LEU A 336 14.62 9.25 -7.64
C LEU A 336 14.02 10.40 -8.45
N SER A 337 12.82 10.87 -8.09
CA SER A 337 12.16 11.99 -8.77
C SER A 337 13.05 13.24 -8.72
N GLU A 338 13.49 13.65 -7.53
CA GLU A 338 14.31 14.85 -7.35
C GLU A 338 15.71 14.72 -7.99
N THR A 339 16.32 13.53 -7.90
CA THR A 339 17.65 13.28 -8.47
C THR A 339 17.61 13.20 -9.99
N LEU A 340 16.57 12.60 -10.57
CA LEU A 340 16.43 12.44 -12.02
C LEU A 340 15.64 13.56 -12.67
N GLN A 341 15.00 14.45 -11.91
CA GLN A 341 14.13 15.51 -12.42
C GLN A 341 13.04 14.96 -13.34
N ALA A 342 12.31 13.96 -12.84
CA ALA A 342 11.23 13.28 -13.55
C ALA A 342 10.05 13.05 -12.61
N PRO A 343 8.79 13.13 -13.10
CA PRO A 343 7.65 12.76 -12.29
C PRO A 343 7.70 11.26 -11.94
N ALA A 344 7.21 10.93 -10.75
CA ALA A 344 7.08 9.57 -10.26
C ALA A 344 5.64 9.25 -9.86
N ILE A 345 5.13 8.12 -10.33
CA ILE A 345 3.84 7.55 -9.92
C ILE A 345 4.12 6.37 -8.98
N VAL A 346 3.55 6.40 -7.78
CA VAL A 346 3.63 5.30 -6.81
C VAL A 346 2.27 4.61 -6.73
N LEU A 347 2.19 3.39 -7.24
CA LEU A 347 1.00 2.54 -7.29
C LEU A 347 0.86 1.71 -6.00
N SER A 348 0.06 2.20 -5.07
CA SER A 348 -0.50 1.41 -3.97
C SER A 348 -1.90 0.93 -4.36
N ASP A 349 -2.58 0.18 -3.50
CA ASP A 349 -4.00 -0.13 -3.68
C ASP A 349 -4.78 -0.02 -2.36
N GLN A 350 -6.11 -0.10 -2.44
CA GLN A 350 -6.99 -0.01 -1.28
C GLN A 350 -6.65 -1.05 -0.21
N TYR A 351 -6.32 -2.28 -0.61
CA TYR A 351 -5.98 -3.35 0.33
C TYR A 351 -4.71 -2.96 1.10
N LEU A 352 -3.63 -2.64 0.39
CA LEU A 352 -2.34 -2.33 1.00
C LEU A 352 -2.39 -1.02 1.80
N GLY A 353 -2.97 0.03 1.22
CA GLY A 353 -3.07 1.36 1.81
C GLY A 353 -3.88 1.36 3.11
N GLN A 354 -5.01 0.66 3.14
CA GLN A 354 -5.88 0.63 4.33
C GLN A 354 -5.60 -0.54 5.27
N THR A 355 -4.69 -1.45 4.91
CA THR A 355 -4.19 -2.46 5.84
C THR A 355 -3.43 -1.77 6.98
N LYS A 356 -3.87 -2.00 8.22
CA LYS A 356 -3.12 -1.64 9.43
C LYS A 356 -2.36 -2.86 9.94
N ALA A 357 -1.06 -2.74 10.10
CA ALA A 357 -0.21 -3.85 10.51
C ALA A 357 0.63 -3.50 11.74
N VAL A 358 0.77 -4.48 12.63
CA VAL A 358 1.78 -4.51 13.67
C VAL A 358 3.01 -5.21 13.12
N LEU A 359 4.09 -4.47 13.03
CA LEU A 359 5.32 -4.86 12.35
C LEU A 359 6.55 -4.42 13.13
N ASP A 360 7.68 -5.06 12.87
CA ASP A 360 8.97 -4.59 13.39
C ASP A 360 9.31 -3.24 12.76
N ARG A 361 9.87 -2.31 13.56
CA ARG A 361 10.33 -1.03 13.04
C ARG A 361 11.35 -1.31 11.92
N PRO A 362 11.10 -0.86 10.67
CA PRO A 362 12.09 -1.02 9.62
C PRO A 362 13.35 -0.19 9.92
N PRO A 363 14.51 -0.62 9.39
CA PRO A 363 15.71 0.19 9.45
C PRO A 363 15.49 1.54 8.78
N ASP A 364 16.11 2.58 9.30
CA ASP A 364 16.10 3.89 8.67
C ASP A 364 17.10 3.89 7.51
N ILE A 365 16.56 3.83 6.29
CA ILE A 365 17.35 3.98 5.06
C ILE A 365 17.37 5.46 4.71
N VAL A 366 18.56 6.04 4.57
CA VAL A 366 18.73 7.45 4.22
C VAL A 366 19.06 7.55 2.75
N PHE A 367 18.17 8.17 1.99
CA PHE A 367 18.45 8.64 0.65
C PHE A 367 18.82 10.12 0.72
N PRO A 368 19.98 10.55 0.19
CA PRO A 368 20.30 11.96 0.10
C PRO A 368 19.49 12.58 -1.03
N THR A 369 18.19 12.81 -0.82
CA THR A 369 17.34 13.52 -1.79
C THR A 369 17.95 14.88 -2.06
N ARG A 370 18.49 15.04 -3.28
CA ARG A 370 19.13 16.27 -3.70
C ARG A 370 18.86 16.50 -5.17
N ARG A 371 18.17 17.61 -5.43
CA ARG A 371 18.09 18.22 -6.75
C ARG A 371 19.44 18.81 -7.12
N GLU A 372 19.91 18.52 -8.33
CA GLU A 372 21.08 19.20 -8.86
C GLU A 372 20.73 20.66 -9.15
N LEU A 373 21.38 21.59 -8.45
CA LEU A 373 21.14 23.02 -8.60
C LEU A 373 22.23 23.66 -9.45
N ALA A 374 21.82 24.58 -10.32
CA ALA A 374 22.70 25.42 -11.08
C ALA A 374 23.55 26.30 -10.15
N SER A 375 24.75 26.64 -10.60
CA SER A 375 25.51 27.75 -10.02
C SER A 375 25.25 29.01 -10.83
N GLU A 376 25.48 30.19 -10.23
CA GLU A 376 25.43 31.44 -10.98
C GLU A 376 26.36 31.36 -12.21
N PRO A 377 25.88 31.71 -13.41
CA PRO A 377 26.70 31.58 -14.61
C PRO A 377 27.93 32.48 -14.54
N ALA A 378 29.12 31.89 -14.60
CA ALA A 378 30.36 32.65 -14.70
C ALA A 378 30.54 33.21 -16.12
N ASP A 379 31.21 34.37 -16.20
CA ASP A 379 31.73 34.98 -17.44
C ASP A 379 30.68 35.33 -18.49
N GLY A 380 29.45 35.69 -18.07
CA GLY A 380 28.38 36.12 -18.98
C GLY A 380 27.75 35.00 -19.81
N ARG A 381 28.01 33.73 -19.49
CA ARG A 381 27.39 32.59 -20.15
C ARG A 381 25.88 32.53 -19.86
N LYS A 382 25.09 32.16 -20.87
CA LYS A 382 23.64 31.94 -20.70
C LYS A 382 23.43 30.63 -19.93
N TYR A 383 22.56 30.67 -18.92
CA TYR A 383 22.08 29.45 -18.26
C TYR A 383 21.24 28.61 -19.24
N LEU A 384 21.49 27.30 -19.25
CA LEU A 384 20.83 26.32 -20.12
C LEU A 384 20.08 25.31 -19.24
N ARG A 385 18.80 25.58 -18.97
CA ARG A 385 17.95 24.73 -18.11
C ARG A 385 17.89 23.28 -18.61
N TYR A 386 17.91 23.08 -19.92
CA TYR A 386 17.75 21.78 -20.57
C TYR A 386 19.04 21.37 -21.29
N ALA A 387 20.20 21.75 -20.73
CA ALA A 387 21.50 21.37 -21.24
C ALA A 387 21.61 19.84 -21.40
N ASP A 388 22.05 19.38 -22.57
CA ASP A 388 22.26 17.95 -22.82
C ASP A 388 23.57 17.50 -22.15
N THR A 389 23.45 16.96 -20.94
CA THR A 389 24.58 16.44 -20.15
C THR A 389 24.76 14.94 -20.36
N PRO A 390 25.94 14.36 -20.08
CA PRO A 390 26.12 12.91 -20.17
C PRO A 390 25.08 12.10 -19.38
N SER A 391 24.75 12.54 -18.15
CA SER A 391 23.72 11.91 -17.31
C SER A 391 22.27 12.18 -17.78
N GLY A 392 22.07 13.12 -18.70
CA GLY A 392 20.76 13.63 -19.11
C GLY A 392 20.07 14.51 -18.07
N VAL A 393 20.66 14.68 -16.88
CA VAL A 393 20.17 15.57 -15.82
C VAL A 393 20.84 16.94 -15.97
N SER A 394 20.03 17.98 -16.17
CA SER A 394 20.51 19.36 -16.29
C SER A 394 20.37 20.06 -14.94
N PRO A 395 21.35 20.83 -14.45
CA PRO A 395 21.19 21.59 -13.21
C PRO A 395 19.95 22.49 -13.25
N MET A 396 19.09 22.41 -12.23
CA MET A 396 17.89 23.24 -12.09
C MET A 396 18.21 24.56 -11.39
N ALA A 397 17.44 25.60 -11.70
CA ALA A 397 17.45 26.84 -10.93
C ALA A 397 16.09 27.01 -10.23
N THR A 398 16.12 27.58 -9.04
CA THR A 398 14.93 28.03 -8.33
C THR A 398 14.68 29.51 -8.61
N PRO A 399 13.42 29.97 -8.63
CA PRO A 399 13.10 31.38 -8.78
C PRO A 399 13.89 32.26 -7.80
N GLY A 400 14.43 33.36 -8.30
CA GLY A 400 15.26 34.30 -7.53
C GLY A 400 16.78 34.12 -7.70
N MET A 401 17.25 33.04 -8.32
CA MET A 401 18.67 32.85 -8.62
C MET A 401 19.16 33.81 -9.73
N PRO A 402 20.16 34.68 -9.46
CA PRO A 402 20.69 35.61 -10.46
C PRO A 402 21.26 34.92 -11.70
N GLY A 403 20.88 35.42 -12.88
CA GLY A 403 21.40 34.93 -14.18
C GLY A 403 20.87 33.56 -14.64
N CYS A 404 20.01 32.91 -13.84
CA CYS A 404 19.44 31.60 -14.13
C CYS A 404 17.96 31.66 -14.55
N GLN A 405 17.52 32.74 -15.19
CA GLN A 405 16.13 32.87 -15.61
C GLN A 405 15.80 31.87 -16.73
N TYR A 406 14.67 31.19 -16.60
CA TYR A 406 14.15 30.27 -17.62
C TYR A 406 12.62 30.16 -17.50
N THR A 407 12.00 29.61 -18.54
CA THR A 407 10.59 29.20 -18.52
C THR A 407 10.52 27.68 -18.54
N ALA A 408 9.73 27.10 -17.64
CA ALA A 408 9.32 25.71 -17.68
C ALA A 408 8.01 25.61 -18.49
N ASP A 409 8.08 25.09 -19.72
CA ASP A 409 6.95 25.02 -20.66
C ASP A 409 6.72 23.57 -21.09
N GLY A 410 5.49 23.26 -21.51
CA GLY A 410 5.12 21.98 -22.13
C GLY A 410 5.46 21.92 -23.62
N LEU A 411 5.76 23.05 -24.26
CA LEU A 411 6.29 23.08 -25.62
C LEU A 411 7.68 22.43 -25.69
N GLU A 412 7.96 21.76 -26.83
CA GLU A 412 9.32 21.33 -27.13
C GLU A 412 10.26 22.54 -27.22
N HIS A 413 11.51 22.36 -26.80
CA HIS A 413 12.44 23.46 -26.58
C HIS A 413 13.89 23.13 -26.90
N ASP A 414 14.68 24.17 -27.16
CA ASP A 414 16.13 24.06 -27.20
C ASP A 414 16.72 23.93 -25.78
N GLN A 415 18.04 23.75 -25.68
CA GLN A 415 18.73 23.61 -24.39
C GLN A 415 18.56 24.82 -23.45
N SER A 416 18.21 26.00 -23.98
CA SER A 416 17.97 27.20 -23.19
C SER A 416 16.53 27.33 -22.69
N GLY A 417 15.61 26.49 -23.18
CA GLY A 417 14.19 26.53 -22.87
C GLY A 417 13.37 27.41 -23.83
N ALA A 418 13.96 27.85 -24.94
CA ALA A 418 13.19 28.56 -25.96
C ALA A 418 12.39 27.55 -26.80
N PRO A 419 11.08 27.80 -27.06
CA PRO A 419 10.28 26.90 -27.88
C PRO A 419 10.92 26.64 -29.25
N SER A 420 10.99 25.38 -29.65
CA SER A 420 11.62 24.96 -30.90
C SER A 420 10.76 23.92 -31.63
N SER A 421 10.65 24.08 -32.95
CA SER A 421 10.04 23.11 -33.87
C SER A 421 11.08 22.38 -34.71
N ARG A 422 12.38 22.53 -34.39
CA ARG A 422 13.47 21.91 -35.15
C ARG A 422 13.57 20.43 -34.80
N ALA A 423 13.73 19.59 -35.82
CA ALA A 423 13.83 18.14 -35.64
C ALA A 423 15.03 17.73 -34.77
N GLU A 424 16.15 18.46 -34.85
CA GLU A 424 17.34 18.19 -34.04
C GLU A 424 17.12 18.45 -32.55
N ASP A 425 16.42 19.54 -32.20
CA ASP A 425 16.12 19.88 -30.81
C ASP A 425 15.16 18.85 -30.20
N HIS A 426 14.11 18.49 -30.95
CA HIS A 426 13.15 17.46 -30.53
C HIS A 426 13.83 16.11 -30.29
N LEU A 427 14.66 15.64 -31.22
CA LEU A 427 15.37 14.38 -31.07
C LEU A 427 16.35 14.42 -29.89
N ALA A 428 17.10 15.51 -29.73
CA ALA A 428 18.07 15.67 -28.65
C ALA A 428 17.38 15.64 -27.28
N GLN A 429 16.31 16.42 -27.09
CA GLN A 429 15.59 16.47 -25.83
C GLN A 429 14.84 15.18 -25.51
N MET A 430 14.28 14.50 -26.51
CA MET A 430 13.67 13.17 -26.30
C MET A 430 14.70 12.13 -25.87
N ASN A 431 15.84 12.05 -26.56
CA ASN A 431 16.92 11.15 -26.17
C ASN A 431 17.46 11.47 -24.78
N LYS A 432 17.61 12.75 -24.43
CA LYS A 432 18.05 13.20 -23.10
C LYS A 432 17.10 12.75 -22.00
N ARG A 433 15.79 13.02 -22.13
CA ARG A 433 14.76 12.64 -21.15
C ARG A 433 14.64 11.13 -20.98
N ALA A 434 14.80 10.35 -22.06
CA ALA A 434 14.81 8.89 -21.98
C ALA A 434 16.09 8.35 -21.31
N ARG A 435 17.26 8.84 -21.76
CA ARG A 435 18.58 8.39 -21.29
C ARG A 435 18.76 8.56 -19.78
N LYS A 436 18.31 9.67 -19.20
CA LYS A 436 18.45 9.89 -17.75
C LYS A 436 17.78 8.82 -16.88
N LEU A 437 16.73 8.17 -17.37
CA LEU A 437 16.06 7.09 -16.65
C LEU A 437 16.67 5.74 -17.02
N ALA A 438 16.92 5.52 -18.31
CA ALA A 438 17.45 4.24 -18.80
C ALA A 438 18.85 3.93 -18.25
N ASP A 439 19.73 4.93 -18.15
CA ASP A 439 21.13 4.76 -17.75
C ASP A 439 21.33 4.86 -16.22
N HIS A 440 20.27 5.16 -15.46
CA HIS A 440 20.37 5.26 -14.01
C HIS A 440 20.49 3.88 -13.36
N ASP A 441 21.46 3.69 -12.46
CA ASP A 441 21.54 2.47 -11.67
C ASP A 441 20.59 2.51 -10.47
N TYR A 442 19.46 1.80 -10.60
CA TYR A 442 18.47 1.63 -9.55
C TYR A 442 18.92 0.68 -8.41
N GLY A 443 20.14 0.14 -8.47
CA GLY A 443 20.66 -0.85 -7.51
C GLY A 443 19.80 -2.11 -7.43
N ASP A 444 19.82 -2.78 -6.28
CA ASP A 444 19.03 -3.99 -6.02
C ASP A 444 17.59 -3.68 -5.57
N TYR A 445 17.22 -2.41 -5.46
CA TYR A 445 15.90 -2.01 -4.95
C TYR A 445 14.76 -2.16 -5.96
N TRP A 446 15.07 -2.42 -7.23
CA TRP A 446 14.08 -2.56 -8.30
C TRP A 446 13.09 -3.72 -8.07
N ALA A 447 13.48 -4.77 -7.35
CA ALA A 447 12.62 -5.89 -6.97
C ALA A 447 13.15 -6.62 -5.74
N ASP A 448 12.26 -7.29 -5.01
CA ASP A 448 12.66 -8.24 -3.99
C ASP A 448 12.74 -9.64 -4.58
N LEU A 449 13.88 -10.32 -4.37
CA LEU A 449 14.12 -11.69 -4.78
C LEU A 449 14.22 -12.62 -3.56
N ASP A 450 13.43 -13.69 -3.54
CA ASP A 450 13.44 -14.66 -2.45
C ASP A 450 13.41 -16.12 -2.96
N GLY A 451 14.22 -16.97 -2.35
CA GLY A 451 14.32 -18.40 -2.62
C GLY A 451 14.98 -18.77 -3.95
N GLU A 452 14.92 -20.07 -4.26
CA GLU A 452 15.62 -20.71 -5.37
C GLU A 452 14.73 -21.74 -6.07
N GLY A 453 15.13 -22.17 -7.26
CA GLY A 453 14.45 -23.17 -8.07
C GLY A 453 14.39 -22.80 -9.54
N ASP A 454 13.98 -23.77 -10.37
CA ASP A 454 13.69 -23.59 -11.79
C ASP A 454 12.27 -23.05 -12.05
N LEU A 455 11.49 -22.90 -10.98
CA LEU A 455 10.15 -22.33 -10.96
C LEU A 455 10.18 -20.97 -10.25
N ALA A 456 9.62 -19.94 -10.87
CA ALA A 456 9.46 -18.62 -10.26
C ALA A 456 8.00 -18.15 -10.24
N ILE A 457 7.65 -17.38 -9.22
CA ILE A 457 6.44 -16.57 -9.17
C ILE A 457 6.84 -15.10 -9.34
N VAL A 458 6.27 -14.40 -10.31
CA VAL A 458 6.52 -12.99 -10.57
C VAL A 458 5.25 -12.20 -10.25
N THR A 459 5.37 -11.19 -9.39
CA THR A 459 4.24 -10.41 -8.88
C THR A 459 4.67 -8.98 -8.57
N TRP A 460 3.72 -8.12 -8.21
CA TRP A 460 3.96 -6.76 -7.69
C TRP A 460 2.80 -6.35 -6.77
N GLY A 461 2.99 -5.29 -5.98
CA GLY A 461 1.91 -4.68 -5.19
C GLY A 461 1.40 -5.58 -4.06
N SER A 462 0.11 -5.43 -3.70
CA SER A 462 -0.52 -6.15 -2.59
C SER A 462 -0.57 -7.66 -2.75
N SER A 463 -0.51 -8.18 -3.99
CA SER A 463 -0.45 -9.62 -4.26
C SER A 463 0.79 -10.30 -3.67
N THR A 464 1.86 -9.55 -3.38
CA THR A 464 3.11 -10.07 -2.84
C THR A 464 2.94 -10.83 -1.51
N GLY A 465 2.06 -10.38 -0.61
CA GLY A 465 1.85 -11.04 0.68
C GLY A 465 1.37 -12.48 0.54
N ALA A 466 0.35 -12.69 -0.30
CA ALA A 466 -0.20 -14.01 -0.58
C ALA A 466 0.81 -14.91 -1.33
N VAL A 467 1.56 -14.35 -2.29
CA VAL A 467 2.60 -15.07 -3.03
C VAL A 467 3.72 -15.57 -2.12
N ARG A 468 4.22 -14.73 -1.20
CA ARG A 468 5.27 -15.12 -0.25
C ARG A 468 4.79 -16.23 0.68
N GLU A 469 3.55 -16.18 1.15
CA GLU A 469 2.99 -17.23 2.00
C GLU A 469 2.80 -18.54 1.22
N ALA A 470 2.29 -18.49 -0.02
CA ALA A 470 2.17 -19.67 -0.88
C ALA A 470 3.55 -20.31 -1.17
N ALA A 471 4.55 -19.49 -1.49
CA ALA A 471 5.92 -19.95 -1.69
C ALA A 471 6.52 -20.59 -0.43
N SER A 472 6.28 -19.99 0.75
CA SER A 472 6.71 -20.56 2.03
C SER A 472 6.10 -21.94 2.27
N ARG A 473 4.79 -22.11 2.04
CA ARG A 473 4.08 -23.39 2.18
C ARG A 473 4.60 -24.44 1.20
N TRP A 474 4.77 -24.06 -0.07
CA TRP A 474 5.34 -24.94 -1.10
C TRP A 474 6.73 -25.45 -0.75
N ARG A 475 7.60 -24.58 -0.20
CA ARG A 475 8.94 -24.96 0.24
C ARG A 475 8.91 -25.87 1.47
N LYS A 476 7.98 -25.68 2.39
CA LYS A 476 7.77 -26.59 3.54
C LYS A 476 7.38 -28.00 3.10
N GLU A 477 6.70 -28.14 1.96
CA GLU A 477 6.40 -29.43 1.33
C GLU A 477 7.55 -29.99 0.46
N GLY A 478 8.74 -29.40 0.53
CA GLY A 478 9.93 -29.83 -0.24
C GLY A 478 9.97 -29.31 -1.68
N GLY A 479 9.04 -28.44 -2.08
CA GLY A 479 9.10 -27.76 -3.38
C GLY A 479 10.19 -26.69 -3.43
N LYS A 480 10.71 -26.41 -4.63
CA LYS A 480 11.59 -25.27 -4.89
C LYS A 480 10.84 -24.22 -5.71
N VAL A 481 10.89 -22.97 -5.27
CA VAL A 481 10.25 -21.84 -5.96
C VAL A 481 10.95 -20.55 -5.58
N ARG A 482 11.22 -19.72 -6.59
CA ARG A 482 11.70 -18.35 -6.45
C ARG A 482 10.51 -17.38 -6.47
N VAL A 483 10.58 -16.30 -5.71
CA VAL A 483 9.62 -15.20 -5.77
C VAL A 483 10.36 -13.95 -6.22
N LEU A 484 9.85 -13.29 -7.26
CA LEU A 484 10.31 -11.99 -7.73
C LEU A 484 9.15 -11.00 -7.58
N SER A 485 9.26 -10.09 -6.61
CA SER A 485 8.28 -9.03 -6.36
C SER A 485 8.81 -7.71 -6.88
N VAL A 486 8.28 -7.24 -8.01
CA VAL A 486 8.77 -6.04 -8.70
C VAL A 486 8.33 -4.78 -7.97
N ARG A 487 9.27 -3.86 -7.71
CA ARG A 487 9.05 -2.56 -7.06
C ARG A 487 9.15 -1.42 -8.07
N LEU A 488 10.18 -1.42 -8.92
CA LEU A 488 10.32 -0.48 -10.03
C LEU A 488 9.65 -1.09 -11.26
N LEU A 489 8.50 -0.55 -11.65
CA LEU A 489 7.76 -1.01 -12.82
C LEU A 489 8.31 -0.33 -14.08
N ALA A 490 8.50 1.00 -14.05
CA ALA A 490 9.11 1.77 -15.13
C ALA A 490 10.19 2.74 -14.59
N PRO A 491 11.36 2.86 -15.24
CA PRO A 491 11.77 2.14 -16.46
C PRO A 491 12.06 0.65 -16.22
N VAL A 492 11.92 -0.14 -17.28
CA VAL A 492 12.20 -1.58 -17.25
C VAL A 492 13.67 -1.89 -16.97
N GLN A 493 13.93 -3.07 -16.40
CA GLN A 493 15.28 -3.52 -16.02
C GLN A 493 15.62 -4.87 -16.70
N PRO A 494 15.74 -4.94 -18.04
CA PRO A 494 15.84 -6.20 -18.79
C PRO A 494 17.00 -7.09 -18.34
N GLU A 495 18.19 -6.52 -18.18
CA GLU A 495 19.38 -7.27 -17.75
C GLU A 495 19.22 -7.81 -16.32
N LYS A 496 18.78 -6.97 -15.38
CA LYS A 496 18.55 -7.40 -13.98
C LYS A 496 17.44 -8.43 -13.87
N PHE A 497 16.38 -8.30 -14.68
CA PHE A 497 15.28 -9.26 -14.74
C PHE A 497 15.74 -10.61 -15.26
N GLN A 498 16.51 -10.64 -16.36
CA GLN A 498 17.10 -11.86 -16.91
C GLN A 498 18.05 -12.53 -15.90
N GLN A 499 18.89 -11.74 -15.21
CA GLN A 499 19.77 -12.25 -14.15
C GLN A 499 18.98 -12.84 -12.98
N ALA A 500 17.96 -12.12 -12.49
CA ALA A 500 17.13 -12.56 -11.37
C ALA A 500 16.34 -13.84 -11.69
N LEU A 501 16.08 -14.13 -12.96
CA LEU A 501 15.39 -15.34 -13.42
C LEU A 501 16.31 -16.33 -14.14
N ALA A 502 17.63 -16.18 -14.00
CA ALA A 502 18.58 -17.14 -14.55
C ALA A 502 18.28 -18.57 -14.03
N GLY A 503 18.22 -19.52 -14.96
CA GLY A 503 17.90 -20.93 -14.68
C GLY A 503 16.41 -21.24 -14.48
N VAL A 504 15.52 -20.24 -14.54
CA VAL A 504 14.07 -20.45 -14.42
C VAL A 504 13.51 -20.95 -15.76
N SER A 505 12.87 -22.11 -15.73
CA SER A 505 12.20 -22.72 -16.89
C SER A 505 10.68 -22.49 -16.87
N ARG A 506 10.12 -22.17 -15.71
CA ARG A 506 8.68 -22.02 -15.46
C ARG A 506 8.38 -20.73 -14.70
N ILE A 507 7.41 -19.95 -15.16
CA ILE A 507 6.97 -18.73 -14.49
C ILE A 507 5.47 -18.78 -14.23
N LEU A 508 5.06 -18.44 -13.00
CA LEU A 508 3.68 -18.06 -12.68
C LEU A 508 3.64 -16.55 -12.47
N VAL A 509 2.93 -15.82 -13.33
CA VAL A 509 2.65 -14.40 -13.10
C VAL A 509 1.37 -14.28 -12.28
N VAL A 510 1.42 -13.55 -11.17
CA VAL A 510 0.27 -13.29 -10.29
C VAL A 510 -0.04 -11.81 -10.30
N GLU A 511 -1.28 -11.44 -10.63
CA GLU A 511 -1.70 -10.03 -10.65
C GLU A 511 -3.21 -9.86 -10.43
N GLN A 512 -3.61 -8.78 -9.77
CA GLN A 512 -5.03 -8.50 -9.50
C GLN A 512 -5.61 -7.55 -10.55
N SER A 513 -5.61 -7.97 -11.82
CA SER A 513 -6.23 -7.23 -12.92
C SER A 513 -7.02 -8.17 -13.84
N HIS A 514 -8.20 -7.73 -14.31
CA HIS A 514 -8.99 -8.54 -15.26
C HIS A 514 -8.25 -8.75 -16.59
N GLY A 515 -7.58 -7.71 -17.09
CA GLY A 515 -6.94 -7.70 -18.40
C GLY A 515 -5.53 -8.31 -18.44
N ALA A 516 -4.99 -8.79 -17.31
CA ALA A 516 -3.61 -9.24 -17.18
C ALA A 516 -2.59 -8.16 -17.64
N GLN A 517 -2.75 -6.94 -17.13
CA GLN A 517 -1.94 -5.77 -17.52
C GLN A 517 -0.45 -6.02 -17.27
N PHE A 518 -0.09 -6.58 -16.12
CA PHE A 518 1.29 -6.81 -15.75
C PHE A 518 1.93 -7.91 -16.60
N TYR A 519 1.24 -9.02 -16.85
CA TYR A 519 1.75 -10.05 -17.75
C TYR A 519 1.99 -9.50 -19.17
N ARG A 520 1.07 -8.70 -19.70
CA ARG A 520 1.23 -8.10 -21.03
C ARG A 520 2.40 -7.13 -21.06
N TYR A 521 2.56 -6.34 -20.00
CA TYR A 521 3.72 -5.48 -19.80
C TYR A 521 5.02 -6.28 -19.79
N LEU A 522 5.07 -7.38 -19.02
CA LEU A 522 6.25 -8.23 -18.95
C LEU A 522 6.63 -8.78 -20.34
N ARG A 523 5.66 -9.27 -21.11
CA ARG A 523 5.92 -9.77 -22.47
C ARG A 523 6.39 -8.70 -23.46
N ALA A 524 6.10 -7.43 -23.20
CA ALA A 524 6.52 -6.35 -24.09
C ALA A 524 8.02 -6.04 -23.95
N TYR A 525 8.62 -6.34 -22.79
CA TYR A 525 9.99 -5.91 -22.46
C TYR A 525 10.94 -7.03 -22.03
N TYR A 526 10.44 -8.22 -21.73
CA TYR A 526 11.25 -9.33 -21.22
C TYR A 526 10.97 -10.63 -21.98
N ASP A 527 12.03 -11.40 -22.19
CA ASP A 527 11.93 -12.77 -22.69
C ASP A 527 11.47 -13.69 -21.55
N LEU A 528 10.19 -14.08 -21.59
CA LEU A 528 9.63 -15.02 -20.63
C LEU A 528 9.80 -16.47 -21.12
N PRO A 529 10.06 -17.45 -20.22
CA PRO A 529 10.13 -18.86 -20.60
C PRO A 529 8.85 -19.34 -21.28
N GLN A 530 8.97 -20.34 -22.16
CA GLN A 530 7.82 -20.92 -22.87
C GLN A 530 6.75 -21.43 -21.90
N GLN A 531 7.14 -21.97 -20.74
CA GLN A 531 6.22 -22.43 -19.70
C GLN A 531 5.84 -21.29 -18.75
N THR A 532 5.27 -20.21 -19.29
CA THR A 532 4.71 -19.11 -18.50
C THR A 532 3.19 -19.29 -18.36
N ARG A 533 2.70 -19.29 -17.12
CA ARG A 533 1.28 -19.29 -16.77
C ARG A 533 0.91 -18.00 -16.04
N ILE A 534 -0.37 -17.68 -16.01
CA ILE A 534 -0.89 -16.46 -15.39
C ILE A 534 -2.03 -16.85 -14.46
N LEU A 535 -1.99 -16.30 -13.25
CA LEU A 535 -3.10 -16.29 -12.32
C LEU A 535 -3.54 -14.82 -12.16
N HIS A 536 -4.63 -14.45 -12.82
CA HIS A 536 -5.16 -13.10 -12.77
C HIS A 536 -6.65 -13.09 -12.48
N GLN A 537 -7.09 -12.11 -11.70
CA GLN A 537 -8.51 -11.87 -11.39
C GLN A 537 -8.74 -10.38 -11.10
N PRO A 538 -9.94 -9.84 -11.37
CA PRO A 538 -10.29 -8.50 -10.88
C PRO A 538 -10.42 -8.49 -9.35
N GLY A 539 -10.55 -7.28 -8.79
CA GLY A 539 -11.09 -7.10 -7.45
C GLY A 539 -12.54 -7.60 -7.35
N PRO A 540 -13.15 -7.63 -6.16
CA PRO A 540 -12.65 -7.03 -4.91
C PRO A 540 -11.84 -7.99 -4.02
N LEU A 541 -11.76 -9.28 -4.37
CA LEU A 541 -11.15 -10.29 -3.52
C LEU A 541 -9.63 -10.33 -3.72
N PRO A 542 -8.82 -10.15 -2.66
CA PRO A 542 -7.39 -10.37 -2.74
C PRO A 542 -7.09 -11.86 -2.97
N PHE A 543 -5.93 -12.17 -3.56
CA PHE A 543 -5.49 -13.55 -3.65
C PHE A 543 -5.28 -14.15 -2.26
N ARG A 544 -5.60 -15.44 -2.14
CA ARG A 544 -5.28 -16.25 -0.98
C ARG A 544 -4.16 -17.23 -1.30
N PRO A 545 -3.33 -17.59 -0.31
CA PRO A 545 -2.20 -18.49 -0.52
C PRO A 545 -2.56 -19.82 -1.20
N HIS A 546 -3.68 -20.45 -0.85
CA HIS A 546 -4.09 -21.73 -1.45
C HIS A 546 -4.30 -21.66 -2.96
N GLN A 547 -4.89 -20.57 -3.47
CA GLN A 547 -5.15 -20.41 -4.90
C GLN A 547 -3.85 -20.47 -5.71
N ILE A 548 -2.78 -19.89 -5.15
CA ILE A 548 -1.44 -19.91 -5.74
C ILE A 548 -0.82 -21.30 -5.57
N CYS A 549 -0.96 -21.94 -4.40
CA CYS A 549 -0.46 -23.30 -4.17
C CYS A 549 -1.09 -24.35 -5.11
N GLU A 550 -2.37 -24.20 -5.45
CA GLU A 550 -3.06 -25.05 -6.44
C GLU A 550 -2.43 -24.92 -7.83
N GLN A 551 -2.10 -23.69 -8.25
CA GLN A 551 -1.38 -23.47 -9.51
C GLN A 551 0.00 -24.13 -9.50
N LEU A 552 0.76 -24.01 -8.41
CA LEU A 552 2.07 -24.66 -8.28
C LEU A 552 1.93 -26.20 -8.32
N SER A 553 0.93 -26.74 -7.63
CA SER A 553 0.68 -28.19 -7.55
C SER A 553 0.32 -28.79 -8.91
N SER A 554 -0.38 -28.04 -9.75
CA SER A 554 -0.71 -28.49 -11.12
C SER A 554 0.51 -28.75 -12.02
N TRP A 555 1.68 -28.21 -11.66
CA TRP A 555 2.96 -28.50 -12.34
C TRP A 555 3.72 -29.70 -11.79
N ARG A 556 3.36 -30.24 -10.61
CA ARG A 556 3.87 -31.55 -10.15
C ARG A 556 3.18 -32.70 -10.90
N ALA A 557 1.98 -32.47 -11.43
CA ALA A 557 1.16 -33.48 -12.09
C ALA A 557 1.43 -33.63 -13.61
N THR A 558 2.28 -32.77 -14.17
CA THR A 558 2.77 -32.76 -15.56
C THR A 558 4.25 -33.05 -15.59
#